data_AF-X0TFD1-F1
#
_entry.id   AF-X0TFD1-F1
#
_cell.length_a   1.000
_cell.length_b   1.000
_cell.length_c   1.000
_cell.angle_alpha   90.00
_cell.angle_beta   90.00
_cell.angle_gamma   90.00
#
_symmetry.space_group_name_H-M   'P 1'
#
loop_
_entity.id
_entity.type
_entity.pdbx_description
1 polymer ?
#
loop_
_entity_poly.entity_id
_entity_poly.type
_entity_poly.pdbx_seq_one_letter_code
_entity_poly.pdbx_strand_id
1 'polypeptide(L)'
;LLDSSLPEGTFMLWAENAAGISRPALVNRTDAWWFGPDKASCGETVSVYGRNLSHDGGTSNSWVYLQPDGGAGQWITPTSVNPYQVDFVVPEGLANGDYEIWVHNGNGGKYGWSLADPYHHKMVDGTLEIRDPLEWTGSIINVKDHGATGNGSTDDTNAIKAALGAASYKSTVYFPAGTYKFTSDLTIPSNVRWLGDGIDVSILKWDGGTPTNAAIYGYNKDNVEFEGLTIDGRGIGGGGVQYALKFANLDSDWNRDIRITGCKITTRGEQANN
;
A
#
# COMPACT_ATOMS: atom_id res chain seq x y z
N LEU A 1 34.48 -0.68 -19.64
CA LEU A 1 33.29 -1.25 -20.31
C LEU A 1 33.62 -2.70 -20.60
N LEU A 2 32.73 -3.63 -20.29
CA LEU A 2 32.92 -5.05 -20.59
C LEU A 2 32.96 -5.25 -22.12
N ASP A 3 33.69 -6.26 -22.58
CA ASP A 3 33.81 -6.60 -24.00
C ASP A 3 32.44 -6.96 -24.57
N SER A 4 32.08 -6.35 -25.70
CA SER A 4 30.79 -6.57 -26.38
C SER A 4 30.63 -7.97 -26.98
N SER A 5 31.69 -8.78 -27.02
CA SER A 5 31.65 -10.19 -27.42
C SER A 5 31.19 -11.13 -26.31
N LEU A 6 31.09 -10.64 -25.06
CA LEU A 6 30.59 -11.45 -23.97
C LEU A 6 29.08 -11.72 -24.16
N PRO A 7 28.62 -12.96 -23.92
CA PRO A 7 27.19 -13.27 -23.99
C PRO A 7 26.43 -12.47 -22.93
N GLU A 8 25.12 -12.31 -23.13
CA GLU A 8 24.30 -11.78 -22.06
C GLU A 8 24.31 -12.74 -20.87
N GLY A 9 24.42 -12.20 -19.65
CA GLY A 9 24.56 -13.03 -18.47
C GLY A 9 25.10 -12.31 -17.25
N THR A 10 25.20 -13.05 -16.15
CA THR A 10 25.76 -12.57 -14.89
C THR A 10 27.24 -12.90 -14.81
N PHE A 11 28.05 -11.91 -14.47
CA PHE A 11 29.50 -12.02 -14.40
C PHE A 11 30.00 -11.83 -12.98
N MET A 12 31.01 -12.61 -12.60
CA MET A 12 31.84 -12.32 -11.42
C MET A 12 33.13 -11.66 -11.90
N LEU A 13 33.41 -10.47 -11.40
CA LEU A 13 34.62 -9.72 -11.72
C LEU A 13 35.51 -9.61 -10.48
N TRP A 14 36.81 -9.82 -10.66
CA TRP A 14 37.81 -9.56 -9.64
C TRP A 14 38.71 -8.42 -10.11
N ALA A 15 39.07 -7.52 -9.20
CA ALA A 15 40.09 -6.52 -9.45
C ALA A 15 41.42 -7.03 -8.89
N GLU A 16 42.50 -6.94 -9.68
CA GLU A 16 43.85 -7.31 -9.26
C GLU A 16 44.75 -6.08 -9.27
N ASN A 17 45.54 -5.92 -8.21
CA ASN A 17 46.62 -4.94 -8.14
C ASN A 17 47.81 -5.52 -7.36
N ALA A 18 48.84 -4.69 -7.11
CA ALA A 18 50.04 -5.11 -6.39
C ALA A 18 49.80 -5.63 -4.95
N ALA A 19 48.63 -5.34 -4.35
CA ALA A 19 48.24 -5.83 -3.03
C ALA A 19 47.41 -7.14 -3.08
N GLY A 20 47.08 -7.65 -4.27
CA GLY A 20 46.37 -8.91 -4.48
C GLY A 20 45.04 -8.78 -5.22
N ILE A 21 44.24 -9.85 -5.17
CA ILE A 21 42.95 -9.98 -5.84
C ILE A 21 41.81 -9.60 -4.88
N SER A 22 40.84 -8.82 -5.36
CA SER A 22 39.67 -8.39 -4.58
C SER A 22 38.69 -9.53 -4.26
N ARG A 23 37.68 -9.25 -3.43
CA ARG A 23 36.45 -10.06 -3.45
C ARG A 23 35.75 -9.89 -4.81
N PRO A 24 35.05 -10.92 -5.31
CA PRO A 24 34.32 -10.79 -6.58
C PRO A 24 33.19 -9.77 -6.46
N ALA A 25 32.99 -8.98 -7.52
CA ALA A 25 31.81 -8.17 -7.74
C ALA A 25 30.90 -8.87 -8.76
N LEU A 26 29.60 -8.96 -8.46
CA LEU A 26 28.60 -9.46 -9.39
C LEU A 26 28.13 -8.32 -10.29
N VAL A 27 28.22 -8.51 -11.60
CA VAL A 27 27.76 -7.58 -12.62
C VAL A 27 26.65 -8.24 -13.42
N ASN A 28 25.61 -7.45 -13.74
CA ASN A 28 24.46 -7.91 -14.52
C ASN A 28 23.73 -9.13 -13.91
N ARG A 29 23.78 -9.25 -12.57
CA ARG A 29 22.90 -10.16 -11.82
C ARG A 29 21.48 -9.60 -11.77
N THR A 30 20.50 -10.48 -11.60
CA THR A 30 19.17 -10.10 -11.11
C THR A 30 19.35 -9.28 -9.83
N ASP A 31 18.69 -8.13 -9.78
CA ASP A 31 18.80 -7.18 -8.67
C ASP A 31 17.40 -6.65 -8.38
N ALA A 32 16.66 -7.44 -7.59
CA ALA A 32 15.33 -7.08 -7.12
C ALA A 32 15.46 -6.13 -5.93
N TRP A 33 14.65 -5.07 -5.93
CA TRP A 33 14.83 -3.94 -5.03
C TRP A 33 13.72 -3.69 -4.05
N TRP A 34 12.47 -3.89 -4.45
CA TRP A 34 11.30 -3.77 -3.60
C TRP A 34 10.12 -4.42 -4.31
N PHE A 35 9.05 -4.67 -3.57
CA PHE A 35 7.80 -5.17 -4.13
C PHE A 35 6.61 -4.45 -3.50
N GLY A 36 5.45 -4.55 -4.15
CA GLY A 36 4.21 -4.00 -3.65
C GLY A 36 2.99 -4.71 -4.24
N PRO A 37 1.88 -4.82 -3.48
CA PRO A 37 1.76 -4.47 -2.07
C PRO A 37 2.60 -5.39 -1.15
N ASP A 38 2.87 -4.95 0.08
CA ASP A 38 3.54 -5.72 1.13
C ASP A 38 2.62 -6.76 1.79
N LYS A 39 1.31 -6.64 1.56
CA LYS A 39 0.30 -7.63 1.94
C LYS A 39 -0.63 -7.92 0.78
N ALA A 40 -0.96 -9.19 0.56
CA ALA A 40 -1.86 -9.59 -0.51
C ALA A 40 -2.71 -10.80 -0.11
N SER A 41 -3.87 -10.89 -0.72
CA SER A 41 -4.75 -12.05 -0.67
C SER A 41 -4.50 -12.94 -1.87
N CYS A 42 -4.88 -14.21 -1.77
CA CYS A 42 -4.92 -15.09 -2.95
C CYS A 42 -5.74 -14.43 -4.06
N GLY A 43 -5.22 -14.47 -5.30
CA GLY A 43 -5.83 -13.82 -6.47
C GLY A 43 -5.43 -12.35 -6.69
N GLU A 44 -4.81 -11.67 -5.72
CA GLU A 44 -4.30 -10.30 -5.90
C GLU A 44 -2.96 -10.28 -6.64
N THR A 45 -2.66 -9.17 -7.31
CA THR A 45 -1.40 -8.98 -8.04
C THR A 45 -0.35 -8.38 -7.12
N VAL A 46 0.86 -8.94 -7.18
CA VAL A 46 2.08 -8.40 -6.55
C VAL A 46 3.09 -8.09 -7.64
N SER A 47 3.70 -6.91 -7.54
CA SER A 47 4.71 -6.41 -8.47
C SER A 47 6.07 -6.33 -7.77
N VAL A 48 7.10 -6.91 -8.38
CA VAL A 48 8.49 -6.79 -7.96
C VAL A 48 9.21 -5.81 -8.88
N TYR A 49 9.97 -4.88 -8.31
CA TYR A 49 10.72 -3.84 -9.03
C TYR A 49 12.21 -4.00 -8.80
N GLY A 50 13.00 -3.64 -9.82
CA GLY A 50 14.44 -3.83 -9.77
C GLY A 50 15.13 -3.53 -11.09
N ARG A 51 16.24 -4.23 -11.35
CA ARG A 51 16.92 -4.26 -12.65
C ARG A 51 17.37 -5.66 -13.00
N ASN A 52 17.52 -5.90 -14.30
CA ASN A 52 17.88 -7.20 -14.88
C ASN A 52 16.92 -8.30 -14.43
N LEU A 53 15.63 -8.00 -14.26
CA LEU A 53 14.63 -8.95 -13.77
C LEU A 53 14.16 -9.93 -14.84
N SER A 54 14.32 -9.56 -16.11
CA SER A 54 13.97 -10.40 -17.25
C SER A 54 15.18 -11.11 -17.84
N HIS A 55 14.93 -12.28 -18.42
CA HIS A 55 15.91 -13.01 -19.20
C HIS A 55 16.33 -12.20 -20.41
N ASP A 56 17.65 -11.99 -20.53
CA ASP A 56 18.32 -11.36 -21.65
C ASP A 56 17.66 -10.05 -22.13
N GLY A 57 17.27 -9.20 -21.17
CA GLY A 57 16.62 -7.92 -21.43
C GLY A 57 15.23 -8.00 -22.09
N GLY A 58 14.68 -9.21 -22.25
CA GLY A 58 13.39 -9.46 -22.88
C GLY A 58 12.18 -9.15 -21.99
N THR A 59 11.00 -9.57 -22.42
CA THR A 59 9.72 -9.24 -21.76
C THR A 59 8.82 -10.45 -21.47
N SER A 60 9.37 -11.66 -21.54
CA SER A 60 8.56 -12.89 -21.43
C SER A 60 8.99 -13.82 -20.31
N ASN A 61 10.27 -13.76 -19.91
CA ASN A 61 10.82 -14.77 -19.01
C ASN A 61 11.43 -14.10 -17.78
N SER A 62 10.91 -14.48 -16.62
CA SER A 62 11.50 -14.29 -15.31
C SER A 62 11.06 -15.46 -14.45
N TRP A 63 11.76 -15.68 -13.34
CA TRP A 63 11.53 -16.79 -12.44
C TRP A 63 11.30 -16.25 -11.04
N VAL A 64 10.11 -16.51 -10.51
CA VAL A 64 9.70 -16.06 -9.17
C VAL A 64 9.46 -17.29 -8.29
N TYR A 65 9.99 -17.25 -7.08
CA TYR A 65 9.82 -18.30 -6.09
C TYR A 65 9.38 -17.67 -4.76
N LEU A 66 8.25 -18.13 -4.23
CA LEU A 66 7.75 -17.71 -2.91
C LEU A 66 8.18 -18.73 -1.87
N GLN A 67 8.90 -18.27 -0.85
CA GLN A 67 9.41 -19.10 0.23
C GLN A 67 8.77 -18.67 1.55
N PRO A 68 7.90 -19.49 2.18
CA PRO A 68 7.33 -19.17 3.49
C PRO A 68 8.39 -19.22 4.59
N ASP A 69 8.12 -18.54 5.72
CA ASP A 69 8.86 -18.73 6.98
C ASP A 69 8.63 -20.14 7.55
N GLY A 70 9.44 -21.07 7.05
CA GLY A 70 9.33 -22.50 7.34
C GLY A 70 8.53 -23.28 6.30
N GLY A 71 9.08 -24.41 5.86
CA GLY A 71 8.47 -25.28 4.86
C GLY A 71 9.06 -25.11 3.46
N ALA A 72 8.49 -25.83 2.49
CA ALA A 72 8.91 -25.75 1.09
C ALA A 72 8.18 -24.60 0.41
N GLY A 73 8.94 -23.72 -0.25
CA GLY A 73 8.38 -22.72 -1.15
C GLY A 73 7.80 -23.29 -2.45
N GLN A 74 7.32 -22.39 -3.30
CA GLN A 74 6.73 -22.76 -4.58
C GLN A 74 7.09 -21.79 -5.71
N TRP A 75 7.11 -22.33 -6.93
CA TRP A 75 7.30 -21.56 -8.14
C TRP A 75 6.05 -20.78 -8.51
N ILE A 76 6.23 -19.51 -8.88
CA ILE A 76 5.18 -18.66 -9.39
C ILE A 76 5.40 -18.40 -10.86
N THR A 77 4.32 -18.45 -11.63
CA THR A 77 4.34 -18.04 -13.04
C THR A 77 4.11 -16.53 -13.10
N PRO A 78 5.07 -15.73 -13.58
CA PRO A 78 4.84 -14.31 -13.78
C PRO A 78 3.72 -14.05 -14.79
N THR A 79 2.92 -13.02 -14.54
CA THR A 79 1.86 -12.57 -15.43
C THR A 79 2.33 -11.45 -16.37
N SER A 80 3.36 -10.70 -15.97
CA SER A 80 4.00 -9.67 -16.78
C SER A 80 5.48 -9.60 -16.44
N VAL A 81 6.34 -9.40 -17.46
CA VAL A 81 7.80 -9.36 -17.28
C VAL A 81 8.41 -8.26 -18.12
N ASN A 82 9.31 -7.49 -17.53
CA ASN A 82 10.28 -6.65 -18.23
C ASN A 82 11.56 -6.50 -17.38
N PRO A 83 12.63 -5.86 -17.88
CA PRO A 83 13.89 -5.76 -17.14
C PRO A 83 13.80 -5.05 -15.79
N TYR A 84 12.75 -4.29 -15.53
CA TYR A 84 12.59 -3.42 -14.37
C TYR A 84 11.42 -3.79 -13.46
N GLN A 85 10.49 -4.63 -13.95
CA GLN A 85 9.30 -5.04 -13.22
C GLN A 85 8.87 -6.46 -13.60
N VAL A 86 8.46 -7.24 -12.60
CA VAL A 86 7.84 -8.56 -12.76
C VAL A 86 6.56 -8.60 -11.93
N ASP A 87 5.43 -8.86 -12.58
CA ASP A 87 4.15 -9.04 -11.91
C ASP A 87 3.82 -10.53 -11.78
N PHE A 88 3.14 -10.88 -10.70
CA PHE A 88 2.51 -12.18 -10.55
C PHE A 88 1.21 -12.06 -9.76
N VAL A 89 0.34 -13.06 -9.91
CA VAL A 89 -0.86 -13.21 -9.07
C VAL A 89 -0.55 -14.18 -7.95
N VAL A 90 -0.91 -13.84 -6.72
CA VAL A 90 -0.78 -14.74 -5.56
C VAL A 90 -1.62 -15.99 -5.82
N PRO A 91 -1.02 -17.20 -5.89
CA PRO A 91 -1.76 -18.43 -6.15
C PRO A 91 -2.88 -18.71 -5.16
N GLU A 92 -3.97 -19.28 -5.65
CA GLU A 92 -5.05 -19.80 -4.82
C GLU A 92 -4.55 -20.90 -3.87
N GLY A 93 -5.08 -20.92 -2.64
CA GLY A 93 -4.80 -21.96 -1.65
C GLY A 93 -3.44 -21.84 -0.95
N LEU A 94 -2.69 -20.76 -1.18
CA LEU A 94 -1.55 -20.40 -0.34
C LEU A 94 -2.02 -20.16 1.10
N ALA A 95 -1.28 -20.73 2.06
CA ALA A 95 -1.57 -20.52 3.46
C ALA A 95 -1.20 -19.09 3.87
N ASN A 96 -1.99 -18.51 4.78
CA ASN A 96 -1.67 -17.22 5.37
C ASN A 96 -0.34 -17.28 6.13
N GLY A 97 0.46 -16.22 6.02
CA GLY A 97 1.77 -16.12 6.61
C GLY A 97 2.71 -15.27 5.77
N ASP A 98 3.96 -15.17 6.23
CA ASP A 98 4.99 -14.35 5.62
C ASP A 98 5.81 -15.15 4.60
N TYR A 99 6.02 -14.55 3.43
CA TYR A 99 6.76 -15.15 2.31
C TYR A 99 7.88 -14.24 1.82
N GLU A 100 9.07 -14.79 1.67
CA GLU A 100 10.13 -14.16 0.88
C GLU A 100 9.82 -14.29 -0.62
N ILE A 101 10.05 -13.22 -1.37
CA ILE A 101 9.96 -13.23 -2.84
C ILE A 101 11.36 -13.30 -3.43
N TRP A 102 11.71 -14.42 -4.03
CA TRP A 102 12.97 -14.61 -4.73
C TRP A 102 12.79 -14.49 -6.24
N VAL A 103 13.61 -13.67 -6.90
CA VAL A 103 13.56 -13.45 -8.35
C VAL A 103 14.88 -13.86 -9.01
N HIS A 104 14.78 -14.40 -10.22
CA HIS A 104 15.89 -14.81 -11.04
C HIS A 104 15.59 -14.53 -12.52
N ASN A 105 16.59 -14.11 -13.29
CA ASN A 105 16.45 -13.81 -14.72
C ASN A 105 16.99 -14.90 -15.65
N GLY A 106 17.33 -16.07 -15.10
CA GLY A 106 17.84 -17.23 -15.84
C GLY A 106 19.36 -17.32 -15.90
N ASN A 107 20.07 -16.25 -15.53
CA ASN A 107 21.53 -16.16 -15.60
C ASN A 107 22.18 -16.21 -14.21
N GLY A 108 23.42 -16.69 -14.13
CA GLY A 108 24.22 -16.68 -12.89
C GLY A 108 24.02 -17.86 -11.93
N GLY A 109 23.15 -18.81 -12.27
CA GLY A 109 22.89 -20.02 -11.47
C GLY A 109 22.51 -19.67 -10.03
N LYS A 110 23.06 -20.38 -9.04
CA LYS A 110 22.76 -20.09 -7.62
C LYS A 110 23.12 -18.66 -7.18
N TYR A 111 23.99 -17.95 -7.90
CA TYR A 111 24.40 -16.58 -7.59
C TYR A 111 23.56 -15.52 -8.30
N GLY A 112 22.66 -15.92 -9.21
CA GLY A 112 21.75 -15.04 -9.94
C GLY A 112 20.47 -14.70 -9.18
N TRP A 113 20.22 -15.37 -8.06
CA TRP A 113 19.02 -15.16 -7.24
C TRP A 113 19.13 -13.86 -6.45
N SER A 114 18.03 -13.10 -6.44
CA SER A 114 17.87 -11.90 -5.64
C SER A 114 16.61 -12.01 -4.81
N LEU A 115 16.75 -11.79 -3.50
CA LEU A 115 15.61 -11.50 -2.64
C LEU A 115 15.07 -10.13 -3.04
N ALA A 116 13.76 -10.00 -3.24
CA ALA A 116 13.11 -8.72 -3.33
C ALA A 116 12.88 -8.21 -1.91
N ASP A 117 13.71 -7.26 -1.47
CA ASP A 117 13.65 -6.69 -0.12
C ASP A 117 13.33 -5.20 -0.21
N PRO A 118 12.10 -4.76 0.14
CA PRO A 118 11.69 -3.37 0.05
C PRO A 118 12.53 -2.41 0.89
N TYR A 119 13.30 -2.91 1.85
CA TYR A 119 14.04 -2.08 2.80
C TYR A 119 15.53 -2.02 2.54
N HIS A 120 16.06 -2.87 1.66
CA HIS A 120 17.44 -2.96 1.16
C HIS A 120 18.59 -2.99 2.19
N HIS A 121 18.40 -2.57 3.46
CA HIS A 121 19.44 -2.33 4.46
C HIS A 121 18.92 -2.23 5.92
N LYS A 122 17.65 -2.52 6.24
CA LYS A 122 17.16 -2.49 7.63
C LYS A 122 16.52 -3.82 8.02
N MET A 123 16.89 -4.29 9.22
CA MET A 123 16.48 -5.56 9.83
C MET A 123 14.99 -5.57 10.21
N VAL A 124 14.11 -5.43 9.22
CA VAL A 124 12.67 -5.64 9.35
C VAL A 124 12.28 -6.53 8.16
N ASP A 125 11.53 -7.57 8.46
CA ASP A 125 11.02 -8.62 7.58
C ASP A 125 10.47 -8.07 6.25
N GLY A 126 11.31 -8.07 5.22
CA GLY A 126 10.97 -7.77 3.83
C GLY A 126 10.17 -8.89 3.15
N THR A 127 9.13 -9.37 3.84
CA THR A 127 8.28 -10.47 3.42
C THR A 127 6.93 -9.97 2.92
N LEU A 128 6.34 -10.70 1.98
CA LEU A 128 4.95 -10.55 1.57
C LEU A 128 4.07 -11.26 2.59
N GLU A 129 3.21 -10.52 3.29
CA GLU A 129 2.19 -11.11 4.16
C GLU A 129 1.03 -11.60 3.26
N ILE A 130 0.93 -12.92 3.06
CA ILE A 130 -0.26 -13.53 2.48
C ILE A 130 -1.30 -13.67 3.58
N ARG A 131 -2.52 -13.21 3.32
CA ARG A 131 -3.62 -13.24 4.29
C ARG A 131 -4.97 -13.39 3.60
N ASP A 132 -5.99 -13.72 4.38
CA ASP A 132 -7.37 -13.68 3.89
C ASP A 132 -7.73 -12.26 3.43
N PRO A 133 -8.61 -12.13 2.41
CA PRO A 133 -9.18 -10.85 2.06
C PRO A 133 -9.74 -10.12 3.29
N LEU A 134 -9.45 -8.83 3.40
CA LEU A 134 -10.00 -8.01 4.48
C LEU A 134 -11.51 -7.88 4.30
N GLU A 135 -12.25 -8.69 5.05
CA GLU A 135 -13.70 -8.61 5.16
C GLU A 135 -14.13 -7.81 6.41
N TRP A 136 -15.15 -6.97 6.24
CA TRP A 136 -15.71 -6.10 7.29
C TRP A 136 -16.88 -6.76 8.02
N THR A 137 -16.57 -7.78 8.82
CA THR A 137 -17.56 -8.64 9.47
C THR A 137 -18.02 -8.15 10.85
N GLY A 138 -17.50 -7.02 11.33
CA GLY A 138 -17.85 -6.45 12.63
C GLY A 138 -19.18 -5.70 12.62
N SER A 139 -19.49 -5.03 13.74
CA SER A 139 -20.72 -4.24 13.87
C SER A 139 -20.75 -3.08 12.86
N ILE A 140 -21.95 -2.82 12.33
CA ILE A 140 -22.24 -1.61 11.56
C ILE A 140 -22.73 -0.54 12.55
N ILE A 141 -22.09 0.62 12.54
CA ILE A 141 -22.32 1.74 13.44
C ILE A 141 -22.78 2.92 12.61
N ASN A 142 -24.08 3.20 12.62
CA ASN A 142 -24.64 4.32 11.88
C ASN A 142 -24.40 5.61 12.65
N VAL A 143 -23.76 6.60 12.03
CA VAL A 143 -23.50 7.90 12.67
C VAL A 143 -24.78 8.62 13.12
N LYS A 144 -25.93 8.35 12.48
CA LYS A 144 -27.22 8.93 12.87
C LYS A 144 -27.72 8.39 14.22
N ASP A 145 -27.37 7.15 14.57
CA ASP A 145 -27.70 6.57 15.89
C ASP A 145 -26.89 7.22 17.02
N HIS A 146 -25.81 7.92 16.67
CA HIS A 146 -24.97 8.72 17.59
C HIS A 146 -25.30 10.22 17.55
N GLY A 147 -26.39 10.61 16.87
CA GLY A 147 -26.89 11.99 16.84
C GLY A 147 -26.41 12.83 15.67
N ALA A 148 -25.74 12.25 14.67
CA ALA A 148 -25.38 12.98 13.46
C ALA A 148 -26.64 13.27 12.63
N THR A 149 -26.79 14.51 12.19
CA THR A 149 -27.96 14.94 11.43
C THR A 149 -27.78 14.73 9.93
N GLY A 150 -26.57 14.93 9.40
CA GLY A 150 -26.29 14.84 7.96
C GLY A 150 -27.00 15.92 7.13
N ASN A 151 -27.35 17.06 7.72
CA ASN A 151 -28.14 18.11 7.07
C ASN A 151 -27.30 19.25 6.44
N GLY A 152 -25.97 19.17 6.52
CA GLY A 152 -25.01 20.14 5.97
C GLY A 152 -24.86 21.44 6.77
N SER A 153 -25.56 21.60 7.89
CA SER A 153 -25.58 22.83 8.69
C SER A 153 -25.24 22.61 10.17
N THR A 154 -25.82 21.60 10.81
CA THR A 154 -25.49 21.16 12.17
C THR A 154 -24.05 20.67 12.20
N ASP A 155 -23.32 21.02 13.25
CA ASP A 155 -22.01 20.45 13.50
C ASP A 155 -22.13 19.03 14.07
N ASP A 156 -21.88 18.03 13.21
CA ASP A 156 -21.99 16.60 13.52
C ASP A 156 -20.69 16.03 14.13
N THR A 157 -19.67 16.87 14.40
CA THR A 157 -18.36 16.46 14.91
C THR A 157 -18.43 15.47 16.07
N ASN A 158 -19.20 15.78 17.11
CA ASN A 158 -19.25 14.95 18.32
C ASN A 158 -19.96 13.61 18.08
N ALA A 159 -20.99 13.60 17.24
CA ALA A 159 -21.68 12.38 16.86
C ALA A 159 -20.78 11.44 16.04
N ILE A 160 -20.03 12.00 15.09
CA ILE A 160 -19.06 11.23 14.30
C ILE A 160 -17.95 10.68 15.21
N LYS A 161 -17.40 11.50 16.11
CA LYS A 161 -16.40 11.04 17.09
C LYS A 161 -16.94 9.94 17.99
N ALA A 162 -18.19 10.03 18.43
CA ALA A 162 -18.83 8.99 19.24
C ALA A 162 -19.02 7.68 18.46
N ALA A 163 -19.45 7.74 17.20
CA ALA A 163 -19.58 6.58 16.32
C ALA A 163 -18.22 5.90 16.07
N LEU A 164 -17.18 6.69 15.79
CA LEU A 164 -15.81 6.20 15.64
C LEU A 164 -15.27 5.59 16.94
N GLY A 165 -15.60 6.16 18.10
CA GLY A 165 -15.23 5.62 19.41
C GLY A 165 -15.96 4.33 19.78
N ALA A 166 -17.14 4.07 19.21
CA ALA A 166 -17.88 2.83 19.36
C ALA A 166 -17.38 1.71 18.44
N ALA A 167 -16.58 2.06 17.41
CA ALA A 167 -16.05 1.10 16.45
C ALA A 167 -15.02 0.17 17.09
N SER A 168 -15.11 -1.11 16.73
CA SER A 168 -14.24 -2.19 17.19
C SER A 168 -13.58 -2.90 16.01
N TYR A 169 -12.90 -4.01 16.25
CA TYR A 169 -12.21 -4.77 15.21
C TYR A 169 -13.15 -5.14 14.05
N LYS A 170 -12.76 -4.74 12.83
CA LYS A 170 -13.51 -4.97 11.57
C LYS A 170 -14.91 -4.34 11.55
N SER A 171 -15.17 -3.32 12.39
CA SER A 171 -16.43 -2.57 12.37
C SER A 171 -16.53 -1.67 11.14
N THR A 172 -17.77 -1.39 10.73
CA THR A 172 -18.08 -0.39 9.71
C THR A 172 -18.76 0.80 10.37
N VAL A 173 -18.16 1.99 10.28
CA VAL A 173 -18.84 3.25 10.57
C VAL A 173 -19.54 3.71 9.30
N TYR A 174 -20.87 3.72 9.37
CA TYR A 174 -21.75 3.96 8.24
C TYR A 174 -22.30 5.38 8.25
N PHE A 175 -22.16 6.05 7.11
CA PHE A 175 -22.60 7.40 6.82
C PHE A 175 -23.72 7.33 5.77
N PRO A 176 -25.00 7.24 6.17
CA PRO A 176 -26.12 7.33 5.23
C PRO A 176 -26.07 8.59 4.36
N ALA A 177 -26.89 8.66 3.32
CA ALA A 177 -27.04 9.86 2.50
C ALA A 177 -27.24 11.13 3.36
N GLY A 178 -26.43 12.15 3.06
CA GLY A 178 -26.38 13.40 3.83
C GLY A 178 -25.05 14.14 3.71
N THR A 179 -25.05 15.38 4.18
CA THR A 179 -23.84 16.19 4.36
C THR A 179 -23.55 16.34 5.85
N TYR A 180 -22.46 15.74 6.31
CA TYR A 180 -22.02 15.71 7.69
C TYR A 180 -20.96 16.78 7.90
N LYS A 181 -21.38 17.92 8.43
CA LYS A 181 -20.45 19.03 8.71
C LYS A 181 -19.65 18.71 9.96
N PHE A 182 -18.34 18.91 9.91
CA PHE A 182 -17.47 18.76 11.09
C PHE A 182 -16.43 19.88 11.14
N THR A 183 -16.11 20.33 12.35
CA THR A 183 -15.34 21.56 12.61
C THR A 183 -14.05 21.32 13.40
N SER A 184 -13.75 20.07 13.75
CA SER A 184 -12.48 19.69 14.37
C SER A 184 -11.97 18.35 13.85
N ASP A 185 -10.65 18.15 13.88
CA ASP A 185 -9.98 16.98 13.33
C ASP A 185 -10.64 15.67 13.80
N LEU A 186 -10.82 14.74 12.85
CA LEU A 186 -11.26 13.37 13.09
C LEU A 186 -10.06 12.43 13.03
N THR A 187 -9.90 11.58 14.03
CA THR A 187 -8.85 10.56 14.07
C THR A 187 -9.34 9.29 13.40
N ILE A 188 -8.53 8.73 12.50
CA ILE A 188 -8.79 7.44 11.87
C ILE A 188 -8.52 6.31 12.87
N PRO A 189 -9.49 5.45 13.22
CA PRO A 189 -9.22 4.21 13.93
C PRO A 189 -8.70 3.12 12.99
N SER A 190 -7.80 2.25 13.46
CA SER A 190 -7.40 1.03 12.74
C SER A 190 -8.52 -0.01 12.80
N ASN A 191 -8.55 -0.93 11.84
CA ASN A 191 -9.57 -1.98 11.73
C ASN A 191 -10.99 -1.43 11.62
N VAL A 192 -11.17 -0.32 10.89
CA VAL A 192 -12.48 0.29 10.66
C VAL A 192 -12.68 0.67 9.21
N ARG A 193 -13.86 0.34 8.68
CA ARG A 193 -14.36 0.86 7.40
C ARG A 193 -15.24 2.07 7.61
N TRP A 194 -15.06 3.07 6.76
CA TRP A 194 -15.89 4.25 6.65
C TRP A 194 -16.71 4.09 5.37
N LEU A 195 -18.00 3.78 5.51
CA LEU A 195 -18.87 3.45 4.38
C LEU A 195 -19.93 4.52 4.17
N GLY A 196 -20.06 5.03 2.96
CA GLY A 196 -21.18 5.88 2.53
C GLY A 196 -22.14 5.18 1.57
N ASP A 197 -23.27 5.82 1.29
CA ASP A 197 -24.27 5.38 0.30
C ASP A 197 -23.84 5.62 -1.15
N GLY A 198 -22.73 6.33 -1.36
CA GLY A 198 -22.19 6.63 -2.67
C GLY A 198 -21.37 7.92 -2.71
N ILE A 199 -20.49 7.98 -3.72
CA ILE A 199 -19.77 9.19 -4.10
C ILE A 199 -20.78 10.32 -4.39
N ASP A 200 -20.53 11.51 -3.84
CA ASP A 200 -21.44 12.67 -3.90
C ASP A 200 -22.83 12.49 -3.22
N VAL A 201 -23.09 11.37 -2.53
CA VAL A 201 -24.31 11.11 -1.74
C VAL A 201 -24.05 11.26 -0.24
N SER A 202 -22.98 10.65 0.25
CA SER A 202 -22.52 10.78 1.65
C SER A 202 -21.30 11.70 1.69
N ILE A 203 -21.45 12.91 2.23
CA ILE A 203 -20.43 13.96 2.18
C ILE A 203 -19.97 14.30 3.60
N LEU A 204 -18.71 14.02 3.93
CA LEU A 204 -18.07 14.51 5.14
C LEU A 204 -17.44 15.87 4.81
N LYS A 205 -18.01 16.94 5.34
CA LYS A 205 -17.64 18.32 4.98
C LYS A 205 -16.91 19.04 6.10
N TRP A 206 -15.66 19.41 5.84
CA TRP A 206 -14.88 20.23 6.75
C TRP A 206 -15.37 21.69 6.76
N ASP A 207 -15.56 22.25 7.95
CA ASP A 207 -15.90 23.66 8.19
C ASP A 207 -15.15 24.25 9.42
N GLY A 208 -14.01 23.65 9.77
CA GLY A 208 -13.24 23.96 10.99
C GLY A 208 -12.12 24.99 10.84
N GLY A 209 -11.96 25.62 9.67
CA GLY A 209 -10.82 26.51 9.41
C GLY A 209 -9.52 25.74 9.09
N THR A 210 -8.40 26.11 9.71
CA THR A 210 -7.11 25.40 9.50
C THR A 210 -7.02 24.21 10.48
N PRO A 211 -6.96 22.94 10.00
CA PRO A 211 -6.82 21.77 10.87
C PRO A 211 -5.44 21.70 11.53
N THR A 212 -5.30 20.88 12.57
CA THR A 212 -4.01 20.70 13.26
C THR A 212 -3.05 19.86 12.42
N ASN A 213 -3.53 18.74 11.87
CA ASN A 213 -2.72 17.84 11.01
C ASN A 213 -3.37 17.53 9.66
N ALA A 214 -4.68 17.35 9.66
CA ALA A 214 -5.58 17.20 8.52
C ALA A 214 -7.02 17.20 9.04
N ALA A 215 -8.01 17.45 8.19
CA ALA A 215 -9.41 17.32 8.59
C ALA A 215 -9.71 15.89 9.10
N ILE A 216 -9.24 14.87 8.38
CA ILE A 216 -9.23 13.47 8.80
C ILE A 216 -7.78 12.98 8.83
N TYR A 217 -7.32 12.50 9.98
CA TYR A 217 -5.92 12.21 10.24
C TYR A 217 -5.68 10.81 10.81
N GLY A 218 -4.76 10.08 10.20
CA GLY A 218 -4.22 8.82 10.68
C GLY A 218 -2.72 8.91 10.91
N TYR A 219 -2.24 8.29 11.98
CA TYR A 219 -0.82 8.03 12.24
C TYR A 219 -0.69 6.54 12.57
N ASN A 220 0.12 5.81 11.80
CA ASN A 220 0.38 4.39 11.99
C ASN A 220 -0.92 3.54 12.02
N LYS A 221 -1.66 3.52 10.91
CA LYS A 221 -2.98 2.87 10.80
C LYS A 221 -2.93 1.55 10.03
N ASP A 222 -3.69 0.57 10.50
CA ASP A 222 -3.75 -0.75 9.89
C ASP A 222 -5.20 -1.11 9.58
N ASN A 223 -5.43 -1.78 8.45
CA ASN A 223 -6.76 -2.22 8.00
C ASN A 223 -7.78 -1.07 8.06
N VAL A 224 -7.67 -0.10 7.15
CA VAL A 224 -8.63 1.02 7.08
C VAL A 224 -9.16 1.11 5.66
N GLU A 225 -10.47 1.21 5.53
CA GLU A 225 -11.11 1.44 4.24
C GLU A 225 -12.01 2.67 4.28
N PHE A 226 -11.91 3.51 3.26
CA PHE A 226 -12.91 4.52 2.93
C PHE A 226 -13.63 4.09 1.66
N GLU A 227 -14.95 3.97 1.73
CA GLU A 227 -15.74 3.48 0.60
C GLU A 227 -17.01 4.29 0.36
N GLY A 228 -17.24 4.65 -0.90
CA GLY A 228 -18.52 5.19 -1.35
C GLY A 228 -18.89 6.52 -0.68
N LEU A 229 -17.93 7.41 -0.45
CA LEU A 229 -18.19 8.71 0.20
C LEU A 229 -17.32 9.84 -0.36
N THR A 230 -17.71 11.08 -0.06
CA THR A 230 -16.94 12.28 -0.38
C THR A 230 -16.33 12.86 0.91
N ILE A 231 -15.01 13.11 0.92
CA ILE A 231 -14.33 13.92 1.92
C ILE A 231 -14.12 15.31 1.34
N ASP A 232 -14.93 16.27 1.77
CA ASP A 232 -14.93 17.64 1.28
C ASP A 232 -14.06 18.55 2.16
N GLY A 233 -12.81 18.76 1.75
CA GLY A 233 -11.85 19.65 2.39
C GLY A 233 -11.88 21.11 1.88
N ARG A 234 -12.85 21.54 1.08
CA ARG A 234 -12.84 22.90 0.48
C ARG A 234 -12.97 24.02 1.51
N GLY A 235 -13.52 23.73 2.69
CA GLY A 235 -13.58 24.66 3.82
C GLY A 235 -12.25 24.86 4.56
N ILE A 236 -11.17 24.18 4.16
CA ILE A 236 -9.87 24.31 4.85
C ILE A 236 -9.27 25.70 4.61
N GLY A 237 -8.88 26.35 5.70
CA GLY A 237 -8.33 27.69 5.73
C GLY A 237 -7.08 27.87 4.84
N GLY A 238 -6.87 29.10 4.37
CA GLY A 238 -5.68 29.46 3.60
C GLY A 238 -4.48 29.76 4.50
N GLY A 239 -3.52 28.84 4.54
CA GLY A 239 -2.30 28.96 5.34
C GLY A 239 -2.12 27.78 6.30
N GLY A 240 -0.90 27.27 6.43
CA GLY A 240 -0.60 26.10 7.26
C GLY A 240 -0.98 24.78 6.60
N VAL A 241 -1.58 23.87 7.38
CA VAL A 241 -1.95 22.51 6.99
C VAL A 241 -3.19 22.50 6.09
N GLN A 242 -3.13 21.79 4.95
CA GLN A 242 -4.15 21.86 3.88
C GLN A 242 -4.70 20.49 3.43
N TYR A 243 -4.59 19.47 4.28
CA TYR A 243 -4.98 18.10 3.93
C TYR A 243 -6.40 17.78 4.41
N ALA A 244 -7.25 17.30 3.50
CA ALA A 244 -8.57 16.78 3.84
C ALA A 244 -8.47 15.38 4.48
N LEU A 245 -7.60 14.53 3.91
CA LEU A 245 -7.25 13.22 4.43
C LEU A 245 -5.72 13.11 4.46
N LYS A 246 -5.16 12.65 5.57
CA LYS A 246 -3.72 12.38 5.68
C LYS A 246 -3.46 11.15 6.53
N PHE A 247 -2.62 10.26 6.00
CA PHE A 247 -1.91 9.24 6.75
C PHE A 247 -0.47 9.70 6.90
N ALA A 248 -0.04 10.03 8.12
CA ALA A 248 1.32 10.47 8.39
C ALA A 248 2.26 9.29 8.65
N ASN A 249 3.55 9.55 8.49
CA ASN A 249 4.63 8.58 8.63
C ASN A 249 4.62 7.53 7.50
N LEU A 250 4.55 8.02 6.24
CA LEU A 250 4.64 7.18 5.05
C LEU A 250 6.02 6.54 4.87
N ASP A 251 7.05 7.10 5.54
CA ASP A 251 8.45 6.70 5.37
C ASP A 251 8.87 5.53 6.29
N SER A 252 7.92 4.85 6.96
CA SER A 252 8.25 3.73 7.87
C SER A 252 7.22 2.58 7.96
N ASP A 253 6.34 2.40 6.98
CA ASP A 253 5.53 1.16 6.84
C ASP A 253 4.52 0.89 7.96
N TRP A 254 4.23 1.87 8.82
CA TRP A 254 3.23 1.70 9.88
C TRP A 254 1.80 1.92 9.40
N ASN A 255 1.61 2.53 8.22
CA ASN A 255 0.29 2.57 7.59
C ASN A 255 0.17 1.39 6.63
N ARG A 256 -0.66 0.41 6.97
CA ARG A 256 -0.78 -0.86 6.25
C ARG A 256 -2.23 -1.11 5.86
N ASP A 257 -2.43 -1.68 4.68
CA ASP A 257 -3.76 -2.01 4.14
C ASP A 257 -4.77 -0.85 4.21
N ILE A 258 -4.38 0.28 3.62
CA ILE A 258 -5.23 1.46 3.48
C ILE A 258 -5.92 1.42 2.12
N ARG A 259 -7.24 1.33 2.12
CA ARG A 259 -8.07 1.23 0.92
C ARG A 259 -8.95 2.46 0.78
N ILE A 260 -9.03 2.99 -0.44
CA ILE A 260 -9.89 4.13 -0.78
C ILE A 260 -10.61 3.76 -2.08
N THR A 261 -11.87 3.36 -1.96
CA THR A 261 -12.65 2.74 -3.04
C THR A 261 -13.89 3.55 -3.34
N GLY A 262 -14.08 4.00 -4.59
CA GLY A 262 -15.28 4.76 -4.96
C GLY A 262 -15.48 6.05 -4.14
N CYS A 263 -14.40 6.68 -3.72
CA CYS A 263 -14.41 7.91 -2.93
C CYS A 263 -13.98 9.12 -3.75
N LYS A 264 -14.42 10.31 -3.31
CA LYS A 264 -13.94 11.61 -3.79
C LYS A 264 -13.30 12.37 -2.65
N ILE A 265 -12.09 12.88 -2.84
CA ILE A 265 -11.40 13.69 -1.83
C ILE A 265 -11.10 15.03 -2.48
N THR A 266 -11.73 16.10 -1.99
CA THR A 266 -11.47 17.44 -2.51
C THR A 266 -10.54 18.20 -1.57
N THR A 267 -9.61 18.95 -2.14
CA THR A 267 -8.70 19.79 -1.37
C THR A 267 -9.08 21.27 -1.48
N ARG A 268 -8.38 22.13 -0.73
CA ARG A 268 -8.53 23.58 -0.86
C ARG A 268 -8.25 24.00 -2.31
N GLY A 269 -9.18 24.75 -2.92
CA GLY A 269 -8.97 25.37 -4.23
C GLY A 269 -9.60 24.63 -5.42
N GLU A 270 -10.06 23.40 -5.24
CA GLU A 270 -10.96 22.76 -6.21
C GLU A 270 -12.36 23.38 -6.09
N GLN A 271 -12.53 24.56 -6.69
CA GLN A 271 -13.87 24.95 -7.11
C GLN A 271 -14.27 24.06 -8.27
N ALA A 272 -15.49 23.50 -8.20
CA ALA A 272 -16.08 22.77 -9.30
C ALA A 272 -16.14 23.71 -10.51
N ASN A 273 -15.19 23.58 -11.42
CA ASN A 273 -15.35 24.10 -12.76
C ASN A 273 -16.36 23.15 -13.42
N ASN A 274 -17.58 23.66 -13.61
CA ASN A 274 -18.63 23.06 -14.43
C ASN A 274 -18.12 22.77 -15.85
#